data_AF-A0A914G802-F1
#
_entry.id   AF-A0A914G802-F1
#
_cell.length_a   1.000
_cell.length_b   1.000
_cell.length_c   1.000
_cell.angle_alpha   90.00
_cell.angle_beta   90.00
_cell.angle_gamma   90.00
#
_symmetry.space_group_name_H-M   'P 1'
#
loop_
_entity.id
_entity.type
_entity.pdbx_description
1 polymer ?
#
loop_
_entity_poly.entity_id
_entity_poly.type
_entity_poly.pdbx_seq_one_letter_code
_entity_poly.pdbx_strand_id
1 'polypeptide(L)'
;MGYGPYAKMKEEELKKKEAYLDTLRNKIAAQQNAIRQKQKFEGILDQKVLSNASLDSAVNVAGFADRNSALGNLRYDANGKVNESNANAVFFIALLFVFLECLPVIVKLLAGRDPYDNEIQNLRTLHDYESDTNLVVEKEAVDRLKDTYVDVSINKRMKEL
;
A
#
# COMPACT_ATOMS: atom_id res chain seq x y z
N MET A 1 36.09 54.19 52.57
CA MET A 1 36.41 54.51 51.17
C MET A 1 35.12 54.49 50.38
N GLY A 2 34.49 55.65 50.20
CA GLY A 2 33.19 55.78 49.56
C GLY A 2 33.37 56.02 48.07
N TYR A 3 32.81 55.14 47.24
CA TYR A 3 32.71 55.34 45.80
C TYR A 3 32.08 56.72 45.51
N GLY A 4 32.78 57.54 44.71
CA GLY A 4 32.36 58.90 44.40
C GLY A 4 31.02 58.98 43.67
N PRO A 5 30.41 60.18 43.53
CA PRO A 5 29.07 60.38 42.97
C PRO A 5 28.87 59.68 41.61
N TYR A 6 29.91 59.69 40.76
CA TYR A 6 29.93 59.04 39.46
C TYR A 6 29.80 57.51 39.52
N ALA A 7 30.36 56.87 40.54
CA ALA A 7 30.29 55.42 40.69
C ALA A 7 28.88 54.98 41.13
N LYS A 8 28.21 55.75 42.00
CA LYS A 8 26.80 55.52 42.36
C LYS A 8 25.86 55.66 41.17
N MET A 9 26.07 56.67 40.31
CA MET A 9 25.26 56.86 39.10
C MET A 9 25.44 55.71 38.11
N LYS A 10 26.68 55.23 37.92
CA LYS A 10 26.93 54.04 37.08
C LYS A 10 26.30 52.77 37.65
N GLU A 11 26.30 52.60 38.97
CA GLU A 11 25.69 51.43 39.63
C GLU A 11 24.16 51.43 39.49
N GLU A 12 23.52 52.59 39.61
CA GLU A 12 22.08 52.73 39.32
C GLU A 12 21.75 52.48 37.84
N GLU A 13 22.59 52.95 36.92
CA GLU A 13 22.41 52.68 35.49
C GLU A 13 22.59 51.19 35.17
N LEU A 14 23.55 50.52 35.82
CA LEU A 14 23.78 49.09 35.69
C LEU A 14 22.55 48.29 36.17
N LYS A 15 22.02 48.62 37.35
CA LYS A 15 20.80 47.99 37.89
C LYS A 15 19.59 48.16 36.98
N LYS A 16 19.42 49.34 36.36
CA LYS A 16 18.35 49.58 35.39
C LYS A 16 18.49 48.69 34.15
N LYS A 17 19.72 48.49 33.66
CA LYS A 17 20.01 47.61 32.52
C LYS A 17 19.82 46.12 32.87
N GLU A 18 20.20 45.70 34.07
CA GLU A 18 19.96 44.33 34.56
C GLU A 18 18.46 44.03 34.67
N ALA A 19 17.69 44.93 35.30
CA ALA A 19 16.25 44.79 35.38
C ALA A 19 15.60 44.73 34.00
N TYR A 20 16.06 45.57 33.06
CA TYR A 20 15.58 45.53 31.68
C TYR A 20 15.90 44.19 30.98
N LEU A 21 17.12 43.67 31.14
CA LEU A 21 17.52 42.38 30.59
C LEU A 21 16.69 41.23 31.15
N ASP A 22 16.42 41.23 32.45
CA ASP A 22 15.58 40.19 33.07
C ASP A 22 14.14 40.25 32.56
N THR A 23 13.57 41.45 32.37
CA THR A 23 12.24 41.58 31.77
C THR A 23 12.20 41.07 30.32
N LEU A 24 13.27 41.31 29.54
CA LEU A 24 13.39 40.80 28.18
C LEU A 24 13.48 39.27 28.15
N ARG A 25 14.30 38.67 29.01
CA ARG A 25 14.42 37.22 29.14
C ARG A 25 13.08 36.57 29.47
N ASN A 26 12.33 37.15 30.41
CA ASN A 26 11.02 36.66 30.79
C ASN A 26 10.00 36.74 29.63
N LYS A 27 10.02 37.83 28.84
CA LYS A 27 9.18 37.96 27.64
C LYS A 27 9.53 36.92 26.58
N ILE A 28 10.82 36.69 26.32
CA ILE A 28 11.28 35.69 25.34
C ILE A 28 10.84 34.28 25.76
N ALA A 29 11.01 33.93 27.04
CA ALA A 29 10.58 32.63 27.56
C ALA A 29 9.06 32.43 27.42
N ALA A 30 8.27 33.46 27.72
CA ALA A 30 6.82 33.42 27.54
C ALA A 30 6.43 33.24 26.07
N GLN A 31 7.08 33.96 25.14
CA GLN A 31 6.84 33.82 23.70
C GLN A 31 7.24 32.43 23.18
N GLN A 32 8.38 31.89 23.60
CA GLN A 32 8.81 30.54 23.21
C GLN A 32 7.81 29.48 23.68
N ASN A 33 7.28 29.62 24.90
CA ASN A 33 6.27 28.72 25.42
C ASN A 33 4.95 28.84 24.63
N ALA A 34 4.52 30.05 24.29
CA ALA A 34 3.33 30.27 23.47
C ALA A 34 3.49 29.67 22.06
N ILE A 35 4.65 29.85 21.43
CA ILE A 35 4.97 29.25 20.12
C ILE A 35 4.93 27.72 20.23
N ARG A 36 5.55 27.14 21.27
CA ARG A 36 5.55 25.68 21.47
C ARG A 36 4.15 25.12 21.72
N GLN A 37 3.31 25.82 22.46
CA GLN A 37 1.91 25.44 22.67
C GLN A 37 1.10 25.50 21.37
N LYS A 38 1.28 26.54 20.54
CA LYS A 38 0.67 26.62 19.21
C LYS A 38 1.15 25.50 18.30
N GLN A 39 2.45 25.23 18.25
CA GLN A 39 3.02 24.12 17.49
C GLN A 39 2.48 22.75 17.91
N LYS A 40 2.18 22.57 19.21
CA LYS A 40 1.54 21.35 19.73
C LYS A 40 0.06 21.28 19.39
N PHE A 41 -0.66 22.40 19.45
CA PHE A 41 -2.09 22.49 19.09
C PHE A 41 -2.32 22.31 17.58
N GLU A 42 -1.46 22.90 16.76
CA GLU A 42 -1.49 22.80 15.30
C GLU A 42 -0.97 21.44 14.78
N GLY A 43 -0.51 20.53 15.66
CA GLY A 43 -0.08 19.18 15.29
C GLY A 43 1.24 19.12 14.50
N ILE A 44 1.94 20.24 14.31
CA ILE A 44 3.21 20.32 13.56
C ILE A 44 4.29 19.44 14.18
N LEU A 45 4.28 19.26 15.51
CA LEU A 45 5.21 18.37 16.21
C LEU A 45 4.88 16.88 16.01
N ASP A 46 3.61 16.56 15.76
CA ASP A 46 3.13 15.20 15.52
C ASP A 46 3.44 14.75 14.08
N GLN A 47 3.36 15.71 13.15
CA GLN A 47 3.64 15.48 11.73
C GLN A 47 5.14 15.28 11.41
N LYS A 48 6.05 15.73 12.29
CA LYS A 48 7.50 15.76 12.01
C LYS A 48 8.28 14.51 12.45
N VAL A 49 7.62 13.52 13.06
CA VAL A 49 8.28 12.27 13.55
C VAL A 49 7.79 11.00 12.83
N LEU A 50 7.06 11.13 11.72
CA LEU A 50 6.87 10.03 10.79
C LEU A 50 8.10 9.96 9.88
N SER A 51 8.99 8.99 10.17
CA SER A 51 10.20 8.69 9.40
C SER A 51 9.93 8.71 7.89
N ASN A 52 10.83 9.33 7.11
CA ASN A 52 10.77 9.40 5.64
C ASN A 52 10.52 8.02 4.99
N ALA A 53 10.99 6.93 5.61
CA ALA A 53 10.77 5.56 5.13
C ALA A 53 9.31 5.08 5.27
N SER A 54 8.57 5.56 6.28
CA SER A 54 7.12 5.29 6.43
C SER A 54 6.27 6.22 5.57
N LEU A 55 6.75 7.45 5.30
CA LEU A 55 6.13 8.37 4.36
C LEU A 55 6.26 7.85 2.92
N ASP A 56 7.38 7.29 2.48
CA ASP A 56 7.47 6.77 1.10
C ASP A 56 6.49 5.61 0.83
N SER A 57 6.25 4.74 1.81
CA SER A 57 5.28 3.65 1.67
C SER A 57 3.82 4.14 1.75
N ALA A 58 3.53 5.07 2.66
CA ALA A 58 2.18 5.63 2.81
C ALA A 58 1.84 6.67 1.73
N VAL A 59 2.78 7.49 1.26
CA VAL A 59 2.59 8.49 0.19
C VAL A 59 2.39 7.82 -1.16
N ASN A 60 2.99 6.65 -1.42
CA ASN A 60 2.76 5.97 -2.69
C ASN A 60 1.36 5.34 -2.77
N VAL A 61 0.83 4.81 -1.65
CA VAL A 61 -0.50 4.18 -1.60
C VAL A 61 -1.62 5.19 -1.27
N ALA A 62 -1.42 6.04 -0.26
CA ALA A 62 -2.37 7.07 0.13
C ALA A 62 -2.31 8.30 -0.79
N GLY A 63 -1.16 8.62 -1.39
CA GLY A 63 -1.05 9.76 -2.31
C GLY A 63 -1.81 9.54 -3.61
N PHE A 64 -1.97 8.30 -4.10
CA PHE A 64 -2.87 8.03 -5.22
C PHE A 64 -4.33 8.21 -4.83
N ALA A 65 -4.75 7.67 -3.68
CA ALA A 65 -6.11 7.80 -3.17
C ALA A 65 -6.48 9.27 -2.86
N ASP A 66 -5.59 10.02 -2.22
CA ASP A 66 -5.78 11.45 -1.94
C ASP A 66 -5.80 12.30 -3.21
N ARG A 67 -4.93 12.00 -4.19
CA ARG A 67 -4.97 12.69 -5.49
C ARG A 67 -6.24 12.37 -6.26
N ASN A 68 -6.74 11.14 -6.19
CA ASN A 68 -7.99 10.75 -6.85
C ASN A 68 -9.23 11.32 -6.13
N SER A 69 -9.19 11.40 -4.80
CA SER A 69 -10.18 12.09 -3.98
C SER A 69 -10.21 13.59 -4.28
N ALA A 70 -9.03 14.22 -4.41
CA ALA A 70 -8.90 15.61 -4.84
C ALA A 70 -9.43 15.82 -6.27
N LEU A 71 -9.22 14.87 -7.18
CA LEU A 71 -9.80 14.89 -8.52
C LEU A 71 -11.34 14.84 -8.45
N GLY A 72 -11.90 14.00 -7.58
CA GLY A 72 -13.33 13.93 -7.31
C GLY A 72 -13.90 15.24 -6.75
N ASN A 73 -13.11 15.99 -5.99
CA ASN A 73 -13.52 17.27 -5.41
C ASN A 73 -13.57 18.42 -6.43
N LEU A 74 -12.86 18.33 -7.57
CA LEU A 74 -12.94 19.31 -8.67
C LEU A 74 -14.33 19.37 -9.33
N ARG A 75 -15.17 18.36 -9.07
CA ARG A 75 -16.58 18.33 -9.46
C ARG A 75 -17.39 19.45 -8.77
N TYR A 76 -16.95 19.93 -7.61
CA TYR A 76 -17.65 20.98 -6.87
C TYR A 76 -17.01 22.33 -7.15
N ASP A 77 -17.84 23.33 -7.45
CA ASP A 77 -17.42 24.72 -7.56
C ASP A 77 -17.20 25.33 -6.17
N ALA A 78 -16.59 26.52 -6.07
CA ALA A 78 -16.30 27.21 -4.80
C ALA A 78 -17.56 27.46 -3.93
N ASN A 79 -18.74 27.44 -4.56
CA ASN A 79 -20.05 27.58 -3.93
C ASN A 79 -20.69 26.23 -3.51
N GLY A 80 -19.97 25.11 -3.63
CA GLY A 80 -20.45 23.76 -3.29
C GLY A 80 -21.42 23.14 -4.31
N LYS A 81 -21.75 23.86 -5.39
CA LYS A 81 -22.61 23.34 -6.47
C LYS A 81 -21.80 22.47 -7.42
N VAL A 82 -22.41 21.37 -7.89
CA VAL A 82 -21.78 20.47 -8.87
C VAL A 82 -21.66 21.19 -10.21
N ASN A 83 -20.44 21.28 -10.73
CA ASN A 83 -20.17 21.70 -12.10
C ASN A 83 -20.20 20.46 -13.00
N GLU A 84 -21.24 20.32 -13.83
CA GLU A 84 -21.42 19.18 -14.72
C GLU A 84 -20.26 19.00 -15.71
N SER A 85 -19.64 20.10 -16.17
CA SER A 85 -18.49 20.02 -17.08
C SER A 85 -17.29 19.35 -16.40
N ASN A 86 -16.99 19.76 -15.16
CA ASN A 86 -15.91 19.16 -14.38
C ASN A 86 -16.24 17.72 -13.97
N ALA A 87 -17.50 17.45 -13.62
CA ALA A 87 -17.97 16.10 -13.31
C ALA A 87 -17.75 15.14 -14.49
N ASN A 88 -18.12 15.58 -15.69
CA ASN A 88 -17.95 14.80 -16.92
C ASN A 88 -16.49 14.63 -17.31
N ALA A 89 -15.65 15.65 -17.10
CA ALA A 89 -14.20 15.55 -17.32
C ALA A 89 -13.55 14.53 -16.38
N VAL A 90 -13.89 14.57 -15.08
CA VAL A 90 -13.41 13.61 -14.08
C VAL A 90 -13.85 12.18 -14.43
N PHE A 91 -15.12 12.01 -14.82
CA PHE A 91 -15.64 10.72 -15.25
C PHE A 91 -14.91 10.20 -16.50
N PHE A 92 -14.68 11.06 -17.49
CA PHE A 92 -13.96 10.71 -18.71
C PHE A 92 -12.52 10.27 -18.42
N ILE A 93 -11.78 11.01 -17.56
CA ILE A 93 -10.41 10.66 -17.17
C ILE A 93 -10.37 9.32 -16.44
N ALA A 94 -11.31 9.07 -15.53
CA ALA A 94 -11.40 7.79 -14.83
C ALA A 94 -11.65 6.62 -15.78
N LEU A 95 -12.52 6.81 -16.78
CA LEU A 95 -12.83 5.79 -17.78
C LEU A 95 -11.61 5.51 -18.69
N LEU A 96 -10.83 6.53 -19.02
CA LEU A 96 -9.57 6.40 -19.76
C LEU A 96 -8.54 5.57 -18.98
N PHE A 97 -8.43 5.78 -17.67
CA PHE A 97 -7.56 4.98 -16.80
C PHE A 97 -7.95 3.49 -16.79
N VAL A 98 -9.24 3.20 -16.69
CA VAL A 98 -9.74 1.81 -16.75
C VAL A 98 -9.40 1.17 -18.09
N PHE A 99 -9.55 1.90 -19.20
CA PHE A 99 -9.17 1.39 -20.51
C PHE A 99 -7.67 1.13 -20.64
N LEU A 100 -6.82 2.02 -20.13
CA LEU A 100 -5.37 1.86 -20.19
C LEU A 100 -4.88 0.69 -19.33
N GLU A 101 -5.47 0.48 -18.16
CA GLU A 101 -5.09 -0.63 -17.28
C GLU A 101 -5.55 -1.99 -17.82
N CYS A 102 -6.66 -2.01 -18.56
CA CYS A 102 -7.15 -3.21 -19.24
C CYS A 102 -6.50 -3.43 -20.62
N LEU A 103 -5.73 -2.47 -21.13
CA LEU A 103 -5.08 -2.56 -22.44
C LEU A 103 -4.12 -3.76 -22.56
N PRO A 104 -3.28 -4.10 -21.56
CA PRO A 104 -2.45 -5.30 -21.62
C PRO A 104 -3.25 -6.59 -21.76
N VAL A 105 -4.43 -6.67 -21.12
CA VAL A 105 -5.34 -7.82 -21.25
C VAL A 105 -5.94 -7.89 -22.65
N ILE A 106 -6.39 -6.75 -23.18
CA ILE A 106 -6.92 -6.67 -24.55
C ILE A 106 -5.83 -7.05 -25.57
N VAL A 107 -4.60 -6.56 -25.39
CA VAL A 107 -3.46 -6.91 -26.25
C VAL A 107 -3.13 -8.39 -26.12
N LYS A 108 -3.20 -8.98 -24.93
CA LYS A 108 -2.95 -10.41 -24.73
C LYS A 108 -4.04 -11.29 -25.36
N LEU A 109 -5.29 -10.82 -25.39
CA LEU A 109 -6.39 -11.52 -26.06
C LEU A 109 -6.35 -11.37 -27.58
N LEU A 110 -5.84 -10.25 -28.08
CA LEU A 110 -5.75 -9.97 -29.52
C LEU A 110 -4.46 -10.52 -30.13
N ALA A 111 -3.38 -10.62 -29.34
CA ALA A 111 -2.17 -11.32 -29.73
C ALA A 111 -2.50 -12.80 -29.98
N GLY A 112 -2.17 -13.28 -31.18
CA GLY A 112 -2.29 -14.69 -31.51
C GLY A 112 -1.40 -15.56 -30.62
N ARG A 113 -1.66 -16.87 -30.63
CA ARG A 113 -0.96 -17.86 -29.78
C ARG A 113 0.55 -17.68 -29.81
N ASP A 114 1.10 -17.45 -28.63
CA ASP A 114 2.54 -17.29 -28.41
C ASP A 114 3.20 -18.70 -28.30
N PRO A 115 4.47 -18.91 -28.66
CA PRO A 115 5.25 -20.11 -28.30
C PRO A 115 5.02 -20.62 -26.87
N TYR A 116 4.82 -19.72 -25.90
CA TYR A 116 4.48 -20.09 -24.53
C TYR A 116 3.11 -20.82 -24.41
N ASP A 117 2.10 -20.39 -25.18
CA ASP A 117 0.80 -21.07 -25.22
C ASP A 117 0.93 -22.48 -25.83
N ASN A 118 1.87 -22.66 -26.76
CA ASN A 118 2.15 -23.96 -27.37
C ASN A 118 2.89 -24.89 -26.39
N GLU A 119 3.82 -24.36 -25.59
CA GLU A 119 4.47 -25.14 -24.53
C GLU A 119 3.47 -25.60 -23.46
N ILE A 120 2.57 -24.71 -23.03
CA ILE A 120 1.50 -25.09 -22.08
C ILE A 120 0.58 -26.15 -22.69
N GLN A 121 0.20 -26.02 -23.97
CA GLN A 121 -0.59 -27.06 -24.62
C GLN A 121 0.14 -28.39 -24.69
N ASN A 122 1.42 -28.40 -25.06
CA ASN A 122 2.22 -29.62 -25.14
C ASN A 122 2.40 -30.30 -23.77
N LEU A 123 2.57 -29.52 -22.70
CA LEU A 123 2.62 -30.04 -21.35
C LEU A 123 1.28 -30.67 -20.93
N ARG A 124 0.15 -30.03 -21.27
CA ARG A 124 -1.18 -30.60 -21.01
C ARG A 124 -1.38 -31.91 -21.74
N THR A 125 -1.06 -31.99 -23.04
CA THR A 125 -1.19 -33.23 -23.79
C THR A 125 -0.28 -34.34 -23.28
N LEU A 126 0.95 -34.03 -22.83
CA LEU A 126 1.83 -35.01 -22.21
C LEU A 126 1.25 -35.54 -20.89
N HIS A 127 0.77 -34.66 -20.01
CA HIS A 127 0.15 -35.07 -18.75
C HIS A 127 -1.11 -35.89 -18.95
N ASP A 128 -1.96 -35.52 -19.91
CA ASP A 128 -3.17 -36.28 -20.23
C ASP A 128 -2.81 -37.69 -20.73
N TYR A 129 -1.78 -37.81 -21.58
CA TYR A 129 -1.28 -39.10 -22.07
C TYR A 129 -0.67 -39.98 -20.96
N GLU A 130 0.14 -39.40 -20.08
CA GLU A 130 0.70 -40.10 -18.92
C GLU A 130 -0.38 -40.57 -17.95
N SER A 131 -1.38 -39.72 -17.70
CA SER A 131 -2.54 -40.05 -16.86
C SER A 131 -3.35 -41.21 -17.45
N ASP A 132 -3.69 -41.15 -18.74
CA ASP A 132 -4.42 -42.22 -19.42
C ASP A 132 -3.63 -43.53 -19.41
N THR A 133 -2.32 -43.48 -19.64
CA THR A 133 -1.45 -44.67 -19.61
C THR A 133 -1.42 -45.29 -18.21
N ASN A 134 -1.27 -44.49 -17.16
CA ASN A 134 -1.27 -44.97 -15.78
C ASN A 134 -2.62 -45.63 -15.41
N LEU A 135 -3.74 -45.02 -15.80
CA LEU A 135 -5.07 -45.58 -15.58
C LEU A 135 -5.27 -46.91 -16.31
N VAL A 136 -4.73 -47.06 -17.53
CA VAL A 136 -4.80 -48.32 -18.28
C VAL A 136 -3.99 -49.41 -17.57
N VAL A 137 -2.76 -49.10 -17.15
CA VAL A 137 -1.89 -50.06 -16.43
C VAL A 137 -2.53 -50.50 -15.12
N GLU A 138 -3.11 -49.57 -14.36
CA GLU A 138 -3.76 -49.88 -13.09
C GLU A 138 -5.02 -50.74 -13.28
N LYS A 139 -5.85 -50.43 -14.29
CA LYS A 139 -7.02 -51.26 -14.63
C LYS A 139 -6.62 -52.67 -15.02
N GLU A 140 -5.59 -52.82 -15.87
CA GLU A 140 -5.13 -54.14 -16.30
C GLU A 140 -4.55 -54.94 -15.13
N ALA A 141 -3.83 -54.30 -14.20
CA ALA A 141 -3.32 -54.94 -12.99
C ALA A 141 -4.46 -55.46 -12.09
N VAL A 142 -5.52 -54.66 -11.90
CA VAL A 142 -6.71 -55.04 -11.12
C VAL A 142 -7.45 -56.21 -11.78
N ASP A 143 -7.63 -56.18 -13.11
CA ASP A 143 -8.31 -57.25 -13.83
C ASP A 143 -7.55 -58.58 -13.70
N ARG A 144 -6.22 -58.58 -13.85
CA ARG A 144 -5.39 -59.80 -13.66
C ARG A 144 -5.47 -60.34 -12.24
N LEU A 145 -5.49 -59.47 -11.22
CA LEU A 145 -5.65 -59.90 -9.83
C LEU A 145 -7.03 -60.53 -9.60
N LYS A 146 -8.08 -59.95 -10.19
CA LYS A 146 -9.43 -60.49 -10.11
C LYS A 146 -9.53 -61.87 -10.77
N ASP A 147 -8.98 -62.04 -11.97
CA ASP A 147 -8.97 -63.32 -12.67
C ASP A 147 -8.23 -64.40 -11.85
N THR A 148 -7.04 -64.05 -11.33
CA THR A 148 -6.26 -64.95 -10.47
C THR A 148 -7.03 -65.33 -9.20
N TYR A 149 -7.73 -64.37 -8.57
CA TYR A 149 -8.53 -64.64 -7.38
C TYR A 149 -9.71 -65.58 -7.68
N VAL A 150 -10.38 -65.38 -8.82
CA VAL A 150 -11.46 -66.26 -9.27
C VAL A 150 -10.93 -67.67 -9.50
N ASP A 151 -9.81 -67.83 -10.20
CA ASP A 151 -9.20 -69.15 -10.47
C ASP A 151 -8.80 -69.88 -9.18
N VAL A 152 -8.18 -69.17 -8.22
CA VAL A 152 -7.82 -69.74 -6.91
C VAL A 152 -9.08 -70.17 -6.16
N SER A 153 -10.15 -69.37 -6.20
CA SER A 153 -11.41 -69.69 -5.52
C SER A 153 -12.13 -70.90 -6.12
N ILE A 154 -12.09 -71.05 -7.45
CA ILE A 154 -12.64 -72.22 -8.17
C ILE A 154 -11.82 -73.46 -7.79
N ASN A 155 -10.50 -73.38 -7.86
CA ASN A 155 -9.62 -74.49 -7.50
C ASN A 155 -9.79 -74.94 -6.04
N LYS A 156 -10.03 -73.99 -5.12
CA LYS A 156 -10.32 -74.31 -3.71
C LYS A 156 -11.63 -75.07 -3.57
N ARG A 157 -12.72 -74.60 -4.21
CA ARG A 157 -14.02 -75.29 -4.19
C ARG A 157 -13.96 -76.67 -4.84
N MET A 158 -13.18 -76.85 -5.92
CA MET A 158 -12.99 -78.16 -6.54
C MET A 158 -12.22 -79.15 -5.65
N LYS A 159 -11.35 -78.68 -4.76
CA LYS A 159 -10.64 -79.55 -3.79
C LYS A 159 -11.49 -79.91 -2.57
N GLU A 160 -12.53 -79.14 -2.29
CA GLU A 160 -13.46 -79.38 -1.17
C GLU A 160 -14.63 -80.32 -1.56
N LEU A 161 -14.78 -80.63 -2.85
CA LEU A 161 -15.71 -81.64 -3.41
C LEU A 161 -15.02 -83.00 -3.56
#